data_AF-A0A078LCP0-F1
#
_entry.id   AF-A0A078LCP0-F1
#
_cell.length_a   1.000
_cell.length_b   1.000
_cell.length_c   1.000
_cell.angle_alpha   90.00
_cell.angle_beta   90.00
_cell.angle_gamma   90.00
#
_symmetry.space_group_name_H-M   'P 1'
#
loop_
_entity.id
_entity.type
_entity.pdbx_description
1 polymer ?
#
loop_
_entity_poly.entity_id
_entity_poly.type
_entity_poly.pdbx_seq_one_letter_code
_entity_poly.pdbx_strand_id
1 'polypeptide(L)'
;MKLIITPQRADIECSYSVTGDVLTAVVGGKSDTFDFSGMPDGEADGFCSLLEPCPVLRAVKKNGELSVTVIGFYGEDAGVLEKTERVEVY
;
A
#
# COMPACT_ATOMS: atom_id res chain seq x y z
N MET A 1 -9.96 -5.87 3.94
CA MET A 1 -9.36 -4.61 3.43
C MET A 1 -9.17 -4.71 1.92
N LYS A 2 -9.39 -3.64 1.18
CA LYS A 2 -9.03 -3.54 -0.25
C LYS A 2 -7.69 -2.82 -0.42
N LEU A 3 -6.75 -3.40 -1.14
CA LEU A 3 -5.48 -2.75 -1.47
C LEU A 3 -5.49 -2.31 -2.94
N ILE A 4 -5.24 -1.03 -3.20
CA ILE A 4 -5.11 -0.44 -4.54
C ILE A 4 -3.62 -0.17 -4.75
N ILE A 5 -3.00 -0.90 -5.67
CA ILE A 5 -1.57 -0.83 -5.90
C ILE A 5 -1.32 0.00 -7.15
N THR A 6 -0.82 1.21 -6.97
CA THR A 6 -0.49 2.14 -8.04
C THR A 6 0.96 1.90 -8.51
N PRO A 7 1.18 1.62 -9.80
CA PRO A 7 2.50 1.25 -10.31
C PRO A 7 3.44 2.46 -10.30
N GLN A 8 4.68 2.26 -9.85
CA GLN A 8 5.74 3.28 -9.90
C GLN A 8 7.08 2.68 -10.31
N ARG A 9 7.77 3.27 -11.28
CA ARG A 9 9.10 2.82 -11.70
C ARG A 9 10.12 3.06 -10.58
N ALA A 10 10.68 1.98 -10.04
CA ALA A 10 11.89 1.99 -9.20
C ALA A 10 12.46 0.57 -9.11
N ASP A 11 13.79 0.41 -9.07
CA ASP A 11 14.45 -0.89 -8.84
C ASP A 11 14.54 -1.20 -7.34
N ILE A 12 13.39 -1.12 -6.67
CA ILE A 12 13.25 -1.36 -5.22
C ILE A 12 12.22 -2.47 -5.07
N GLU A 13 12.58 -3.55 -4.38
CA GLU A 13 11.62 -4.60 -4.05
C GLU A 13 10.59 -4.07 -3.04
N CYS A 14 9.31 -4.35 -3.28
CA CYS A 14 8.26 -4.13 -2.30
C CYS A 14 7.28 -5.30 -2.21
N SER A 15 6.79 -5.55 -1.00
CA SER A 15 5.71 -6.49 -0.75
C SER A 15 4.78 -5.99 0.36
N TYR A 16 3.56 -6.51 0.34
CA TYR A 16 2.51 -6.14 1.28
C TYR A 16 1.87 -7.39 1.86
N SER A 17 1.56 -7.34 3.15
CA SER A 17 0.74 -8.34 3.82
C SER A 17 -0.34 -7.67 4.65
N VAL A 18 -1.52 -8.27 4.66
CA VAL A 18 -2.71 -7.72 5.31
C VAL A 18 -3.20 -8.70 6.37
N THR A 19 -3.48 -8.19 7.57
CA THR A 19 -4.14 -8.94 8.65
C THR A 19 -5.25 -8.08 9.24
N GLY A 20 -6.50 -8.33 8.84
CA GLY A 20 -7.62 -7.47 9.20
C GLY A 20 -7.46 -6.06 8.60
N ASP A 21 -7.48 -5.05 9.47
CA ASP A 21 -7.27 -3.64 9.11
C ASP A 21 -5.80 -3.19 9.31
N VAL A 22 -4.87 -4.14 9.48
CA VAL A 22 -3.43 -3.86 9.61
C VAL A 22 -2.69 -4.24 8.33
N LEU A 23 -1.96 -3.27 7.76
CA LEU A 23 -1.10 -3.44 6.60
C LEU A 23 0.37 -3.43 7.03
N THR A 24 1.12 -4.47 6.67
CA THR A 24 2.58 -4.47 6.80
C THR A 24 3.19 -4.34 5.41
N ALA A 25 4.07 -3.35 5.24
CA ALA A 25 4.81 -3.12 4.02
C ALA A 25 6.28 -3.50 4.24
N VAL A 26 6.88 -4.13 3.24
CA VAL A 26 8.34 -4.32 3.17
C VAL A 26 8.82 -3.59 1.93
N VAL A 27 9.78 -2.68 2.07
CA VAL A 27 10.38 -1.91 0.98
C VAL A 27 11.90 -1.93 1.14
N GLY A 28 12.61 -2.43 0.11
CA GLY A 28 14.07 -2.52 0.13
C GLY A 28 14.63 -3.31 1.33
N GLY A 29 13.90 -4.34 1.77
CA GLY A 29 14.27 -5.18 2.92
C GLY A 29 13.98 -4.59 4.31
N LYS A 30 13.45 -3.36 4.41
CA LYS A 30 12.95 -2.79 5.66
C LYS A 30 11.44 -2.98 5.76
N SER A 31 10.91 -3.11 6.97
CA SER A 31 9.48 -3.27 7.22
C SER A 31 8.90 -2.14 8.05
N ASP A 32 7.65 -1.79 7.78
CA ASP A 32 6.84 -0.89 8.62
C ASP A 32 5.37 -1.32 8.60
N THR A 33 4.63 -0.95 9.65
CA THR A 33 3.25 -1.38 9.85
C THR A 33 2.32 -0.18 10.02
N PHE A 34 1.21 -0.23 9.28
CA PHE A 34 0.15 0.77 9.29
C PHE A 34 -1.12 0.12 9.85
N ASP A 35 -1.52 0.54 11.05
CA ASP A 35 -2.70 0.02 11.73
C ASP A 35 -3.90 0.96 11.53
N PHE A 36 -4.90 0.51 10.78
CA PHE A 36 -6.13 1.25 10.50
C PHE A 36 -7.34 0.76 11.31
N SER A 37 -7.13 -0.13 12.29
CA SER A 37 -8.23 -0.75 13.06
C SER A 37 -9.11 0.27 13.77
N GLY A 38 -8.53 1.41 14.17
CA GLY A 38 -9.22 2.53 14.82
C GLY A 38 -9.65 3.66 13.87
N MET A 39 -9.41 3.53 12.56
CA MET A 39 -9.73 4.59 11.59
C MET A 39 -11.27 4.71 11.47
N PRO A 40 -11.86 5.91 11.68
CA PRO A 40 -13.28 6.15 11.41
C PRO A 40 -13.55 6.22 9.90
N ASP A 41 -14.82 6.21 9.52
CA ASP A 41 -15.21 6.55 8.14
C ASP A 41 -14.66 7.93 7.76
N GLY A 42 -14.02 8.01 6.59
CA GLY A 42 -13.29 9.19 6.14
C GLY A 42 -12.08 8.84 5.28
N GLU A 43 -11.17 9.79 5.17
CA GLU A 43 -9.97 9.73 4.34
C GLU A 43 -8.75 10.19 5.14
N ALA A 44 -7.61 9.54 4.91
CA ALA A 44 -6.31 9.89 5.47
C ALA A 44 -5.22 9.79 4.41
N ASP A 45 -4.26 10.71 4.43
CA ASP A 45 -3.08 10.76 3.58
C ASP A 45 -1.86 11.28 4.38
N GLY A 46 -0.71 11.44 3.73
CA GLY A 46 0.47 12.06 4.37
C GLY A 46 1.09 11.21 5.49
N PHE A 47 1.06 9.88 5.36
CA PHE A 47 1.54 8.97 6.39
C PHE A 47 3.05 9.10 6.66
N CYS A 48 3.41 9.14 7.94
CA CYS A 48 4.80 8.98 8.38
C CYS A 48 5.18 7.50 8.35
N SER A 49 6.35 7.17 7.83
CA SER A 49 6.87 5.81 7.78
C SER A 49 8.38 5.77 8.00
N LEU A 50 8.86 4.63 8.49
CA LEU A 50 10.29 4.29 8.53
C LEU A 50 10.85 3.87 7.16
N LEU A 51 9.98 3.69 6.17
CA LEU A 51 10.32 3.31 4.80
C LEU A 51 10.53 4.55 3.94
N GLU A 52 11.57 4.51 3.11
CA GLU A 52 11.91 5.57 2.18
C GLU A 52 11.93 5.03 0.75
N PRO A 53 11.00 5.46 -0.12
CA PRO A 53 9.85 6.34 0.19
C PRO A 53 8.76 5.62 1.02
N CYS A 54 7.87 6.41 1.65
CA CYS A 54 6.68 5.87 2.30
C CYS A 54 5.78 5.19 1.26
N PRO A 55 5.48 3.88 1.39
CA PRO A 55 4.72 3.16 0.38
C PRO A 55 3.21 3.42 0.43
N VAL A 56 2.67 3.95 1.53
CA VAL A 56 1.24 4.17 1.72
C VAL A 56 0.89 5.60 1.33
N LEU A 57 0.01 5.74 0.34
CA LEU A 57 -0.35 7.04 -0.23
C LEU A 57 -1.64 7.60 0.39
N ARG A 58 -2.63 6.72 0.59
CA ARG A 58 -3.99 7.11 0.97
C ARG A 58 -4.72 5.95 1.64
N ALA A 59 -5.56 6.24 2.62
CA ALA A 59 -6.55 5.31 3.14
C ALA A 59 -7.94 5.95 3.09
N VAL A 60 -8.95 5.18 2.71
CA VAL A 60 -10.35 5.60 2.68
C VAL A 60 -11.20 4.52 3.33
N LYS A 61 -11.97 4.89 4.35
CA LYS A 61 -12.96 4.02 4.99
C LYS A 61 -14.36 4.57 4.74
N LYS A 62 -15.25 3.73 4.21
CA LYS A 62 -16.64 4.14 3.92
C LYS A 62 -17.59 3.02 4.28
N ASN A 63 -18.57 3.31 5.13
CA ASN A 63 -19.52 2.34 5.65
C ASN A 63 -18.81 1.13 6.30
N GLY A 64 -17.68 1.37 6.98
CA GLY A 64 -16.86 0.31 7.56
C GLY A 64 -15.95 -0.45 6.59
N GLU A 65 -16.05 -0.23 5.28
CA GLU A 65 -15.17 -0.85 4.29
C GLU A 65 -13.90 -0.01 4.09
N LEU A 66 -12.73 -0.60 4.40
CA LEU A 66 -11.43 0.06 4.27
C LEU A 66 -10.76 -0.27 2.92
N SER A 67 -10.30 0.78 2.24
CA SER A 67 -9.41 0.71 1.09
C SER A 67 -8.12 1.50 1.34
N VAL A 68 -6.98 0.94 0.94
CA VAL A 68 -5.66 1.57 1.09
C VAL A 68 -4.97 1.60 -0.26
N THR A 69 -4.47 2.77 -0.67
CA THR A 69 -3.67 2.96 -1.87
C THR A 69 -2.19 2.93 -1.52
N VAL A 70 -1.43 2.07 -2.19
CA VAL A 70 0.00 1.88 -1.98
C VAL A 70 0.79 1.91 -3.28
N ILE A 71 2.10 2.07 -3.18
CA ILE A 71 3.00 2.04 -4.33
C ILE A 71 3.37 0.60 -4.69
N GLY A 72 3.21 0.20 -5.95
CA GLY A 72 3.80 -1.02 -6.49
C GLY A 72 5.07 -0.68 -7.28
N PHE A 73 6.24 -0.86 -6.69
CA PHE A 73 7.50 -0.65 -7.42
C PHE A 73 7.71 -1.71 -8.50
N TYR A 74 8.20 -1.27 -9.66
CA TYR A 74 8.52 -2.16 -10.76
C TYR A 74 9.87 -1.81 -11.41
N GLY A 75 10.58 -2.85 -11.83
CA GLY A 75 11.88 -2.78 -12.53
C GLY A 75 11.79 -2.33 -13.98
N GLU A 76 12.93 -2.08 -14.62
CA GLU A 76 12.96 -1.68 -16.05
C GLU A 76 12.26 -2.71 -16.95
N ASP A 77 12.59 -3.98 -16.71
CA ASP A 77 12.12 -5.15 -17.45
C ASP A 77 10.74 -5.65 -17.02
N ALA A 78 10.05 -4.93 -16.14
CA ALA A 78 8.76 -5.34 -15.63
C ALA A 78 7.70 -5.46 -16.73
N GLY A 79 6.82 -6.46 -16.57
CA GLY A 79 5.73 -6.73 -17.50
C GLY A 79 4.64 -5.66 -17.46
N VAL A 80 3.75 -5.66 -18.46
CA VAL A 80 2.63 -4.71 -18.55
C VAL A 80 1.73 -4.73 -17.30
N LEU A 81 1.55 -5.91 -16.71
CA LEU A 81 0.71 -6.08 -15.51
C LEU A 81 1.29 -5.35 -14.29
N GLU A 82 2.61 -5.35 -14.13
CA GLU A 82 3.28 -4.63 -13.03
C GLU A 82 3.25 -3.12 -13.23
N LYS A 83 3.13 -2.68 -14.50
CA LYS A 83 3.02 -1.28 -14.93
C LYS A 83 1.58 -0.76 -14.93
N THR A 84 0.62 -1.55 -14.45
CA THR A 84 -0.80 -1.18 -14.40
C THR A 84 -1.30 -1.20 -12.96
N GLU A 85 -2.26 -0.34 -12.64
CA GLU A 85 -2.95 -0.37 -11.36
C GLU A 85 -3.64 -1.73 -11.17
N ARG A 86 -3.48 -2.30 -9.97
CA ARG A 86 -4.13 -3.54 -9.59
C ARG A 86 -4.81 -3.43 -8.24
N VAL A 87 -5.82 -4.26 -8.04
CA VAL A 87 -6.65 -4.27 -6.85
C VAL A 87 -6.61 -5.66 -6.25
N GLU A 88 -6.31 -5.73 -4.96
CA GLU A 88 -6.34 -6.95 -4.16
C GLU A 88 -7.37 -6.80 -3.05
N VAL A 89 -8.09 -7.88 -2.73
CA VAL A 89 -9.14 -7.89 -1.71
C VAL A 89 -8.80 -8.98 -0.71
N TYR A 90 -8.78 -8.59 0.57
CA TYR A 90 -8.44 -9.41 1.73
C TYR A 90 -9.60 -9.45 2.73
#